data_AF-A0A8S3AHK0-F1
#
_entry.id   AF-A0A8S3AHK0-F1
#
_cell.length_a   1.000
_cell.length_b   1.000
_cell.length_c   1.000
_cell.angle_alpha   90.00
_cell.angle_beta   90.00
_cell.angle_gamma   90.00
#
_symmetry.space_group_name_H-M   'P 1'
#
loop_
_entity.id
_entity.type
_entity.pdbx_description
1 polymer ?
#
loop_
_entity_poly.entity_id
_entity_poly.type
_entity_poly.pdbx_seq_one_letter_code
_entity_poly.pdbx_strand_id
1 'polypeptide(L)' 'LIFVVDSNDRERVGEARDELQRMLAEDELREAVLLI' A
#
# COMPACT_ATOMS: atom_id res chain seq x y z
N LEU A 1 5.00 -4.99 -6.75
CA LEU A 1 4.21 -3.76 -6.51
C LEU A 1 5.14 -2.70 -5.93
N ILE A 2 5.10 -1.47 -6.44
CA ILE A 2 5.77 -0.32 -5.82
C ILE A 2 4.68 0.56 -5.25
N PHE A 3 4.70 0.77 -3.93
CA PHE A 3 3.71 1.57 -3.22
C PHE A 3 4.41 2.77 -2.58
N VAL A 4 4.18 3.96 -3.14
CA VAL A 4 4.85 5.19 -2.72
C VAL A 4 3.97 5.95 -1.75
N VAL A 5 4.53 6.35 -0.62
CA VAL A 5 3.85 7.16 0.40
C VAL A 5 4.66 8.42 0.67
N ASP A 6 3.99 9.57 0.80
CA ASP A 6 4.62 10.78 1.32
C ASP A 6 4.84 10.64 2.83
N SER A 7 6.09 10.48 3.25
CA SER A 7 6.45 10.31 4.66
C SER A 7 6.16 11.55 5.53
N ASN A 8 5.96 12.71 4.93
CA ASN A 8 5.66 13.95 5.65
C ASN A 8 4.17 14.14 5.90
N ASP A 9 3.31 13.46 5.14
CA ASP A 9 1.86 13.60 5.23
C ASP A 9 1.24 12.58 6.19
N ARG A 10 1.25 12.93 7.47
CA ARG A 10 0.75 12.07 8.54
C ARG A 10 -0.76 11.92 8.56
N GLU A 11 -1.50 12.86 7.98
CA GLU A 11 -2.97 12.81 7.97
C GLU A 11 -3.46 11.71 7.00
N ARG A 12 -2.75 11.54 5.88
CA ARG A 12 -3.12 10.56 4.85
C ARG A 12 -2.54 9.16 5.04
N VAL A 13 -1.68 8.93 6.05
CA VAL A 13 -1.06 7.61 6.29
C VAL A 13 -2.10 6.51 6.57
N GLY A 14 -3.23 6.85 7.20
CA GLY A 14 -4.32 5.93 7.47
C GLY A 14 -5.02 5.47 6.19
N GLU A 15 -5.25 6.39 5.26
CA GLU A 15 -5.85 6.11 3.94
C GLU A 15 -4.91 5.23 3.11
N ALA A 16 -3.61 5.55 3.08
CA ALA A 16 -2.61 4.77 2.38
C ALA A 16 -2.52 3.32 2.89
N ARG A 17 -2.65 3.11 4.21
CA ARG A 17 -2.73 1.76 4.80
C ARG A 17 -3.94 1.00 4.27
N ASP A 18 -5.12 1.61 4.29
CA ASP A 18 -6.36 0.96 3.89
C ASP A 18 -6.37 0.60 2.40
N GLU A 19 -5.79 1.47 1.57
CA GLU A 19 -5.60 1.21 0.14
C GLU A 19 -4.62 0.06 -0.11
N LEU A 20 -3.45 0.07 0.56
CA LEU A 20 -2.49 -1.04 0.49
C LEU A 20 -3.12 -2.37 0.92
N GLN A 21 -3.94 -2.38 1.97
CA GLN A 21 -4.64 -3.59 2.42
C GLN A 21 -5.65 -4.11 1.39
N ARG A 22 -6.35 -3.22 0.67
CA ARG A 22 -7.25 -3.63 -0.41
C ARG A 22 -6.48 -4.24 -1.57
N MET A 23 -5.37 -3.62 -1.97
CA MET A 23 -4.53 -4.13 -3.06
C MET A 23 -3.94 -5.51 -2.71
N LEU A 24 -3.44 -5.70 -1.48
CA LEU A 24 -2.89 -7.00 -1.06
C LEU A 24 -3.95 -8.11 -0.91
N ALA A 25 -5.24 -7.76 -0.88
CA ALA A 25 -6.33 -8.72 -0.86
C ALA A 25 -6.68 -9.27 -2.26
N GLU A 26 -6.14 -8.67 -3.33
CA GLU A 26 -6.32 -9.16 -4.70
C GLU A 26 -5.46 -10.40 -4.94
N ASP A 27 -6.07 -11.50 -5.40
CA ASP A 27 -5.38 -12.79 -5.61
C ASP A 27 -4.17 -12.67 -6.58
N GLU A 28 -4.24 -11.74 -7.51
CA GLU A 28 -3.20 -11.44 -8.51
C GLU A 28 -1.91 -10.87 -7.88
N LEU A 29 -2.01 -10.29 -6.69
CA LEU A 29 -0.89 -9.67 -5.97
C LEU A 29 -0.32 -10.56 -4.86
N ARG A 30 -0.84 -11.77 -4.69
CA ARG A 30 -0.48 -12.69 -3.59
C ARG A 30 1.02 -13.04 -3.50
N GLU A 31 1.68 -13.16 -4.65
CA GLU A 31 3.13 -13.47 -4.75
C GLU A 31 3.96 -12.24 -5.14
N ALA A 32 3.34 -11.05 -5.17
CA ALA A 32 4.03 -9.84 -5.56
C ALA A 32 5.01 -9.39 -4.45
N VAL A 33 6.25 -9.11 -4.83
CA VAL A 33 7.19 -8.43 -3.93
C VAL A 33 6.73 -6.98 -3.74
N LEU A 34 6.55 -6.58 -2.48
CA LEU A 34 6.22 -5.21 -2.10
C LEU A 34 7.50 -4.43 -1.78
N LEU A 35 7.65 -3.27 -2.42
CA LEU A 35 8.68 -2.28 -2.14
C LEU A 35 7.99 -0.98 -1.67
N ILE A 36 8.48 -0.42 -0.57
CA ILE A 36 8.02 0.82 0.06
C ILE A 36 9.17 1.82 0.05
#